data_AF-A0A924T2Q8-F1
#
_entry.id   AF-A0A924T2Q8-F1
#
_cell.length_a   1.000
_cell.length_b   1.000
_cell.length_c   1.000
_cell.angle_alpha   90.00
_cell.angle_beta   90.00
_cell.angle_gamma   90.00
#
_symmetry.space_group_name_H-M   'P 1'
#
loop_
_entity.id
_entity.type
_entity.pdbx_description
1 polymer ?
#
loop_
_entity_poly.entity_id
_entity_poly.type
_entity_poly.pdbx_seq_one_letter_code
_entity_poly.pdbx_strand_id
1 'polypeptide(L)'
;MEIRVTLVFSPAAREVHETVLLLEPGATVAQALRCSGMPAQFPNVITGCLTLGVWGKTVGPDQILQDLDRVEIYRPLKVDPKVARRARFVQQGARSAGLFARKRPGSKAGY
;
A
#
# COMPACT_ATOMS: atom_id res chain seq x y z
N MET A 1 -2.80 30.53 -5.99
CA MET A 1 -2.81 29.32 -6.83
C MET A 1 -2.90 28.16 -5.88
N GLU A 2 -3.76 27.19 -6.11
CA GLU A 2 -3.91 26.00 -5.24
C GLU A 2 -3.36 24.77 -5.96
N ILE A 3 -3.02 23.73 -5.20
CA ILE A 3 -2.67 22.40 -5.72
C ILE A 3 -3.78 21.41 -5.37
N ARG A 4 -4.12 20.53 -6.31
CA ARG A 4 -5.10 19.46 -6.14
C ARG A 4 -4.39 18.15 -5.83
N VAL A 5 -4.59 17.61 -4.64
CA VAL A 5 -3.96 16.37 -4.19
C VAL A 5 -5.02 15.32 -3.92
N THR A 6 -4.74 14.05 -4.21
CA THR A 6 -5.64 12.92 -3.88
C THR A 6 -5.02 12.07 -2.78
N LEU A 7 -5.70 11.94 -1.64
CA LEU A 7 -5.33 10.98 -0.60
C LEU A 7 -6.07 9.67 -0.81
N VAL A 8 -5.34 8.55 -0.71
CA VAL A 8 -5.87 7.21 -0.91
C VAL A 8 -5.48 6.29 0.24
N PHE A 9 -6.45 5.54 0.74
CA PHE A 9 -6.27 4.60 1.83
C PHE A 9 -7.16 3.36 1.66
N SER A 10 -6.64 2.19 2.03
CA SER A 10 -7.37 0.92 1.98
C SER A 10 -7.45 0.29 3.39
N PRO A 11 -8.59 0.44 4.12
CA PRO A 11 -8.74 -0.09 5.47
C PRO A 11 -8.80 -1.62 5.49
N ALA A 12 -9.43 -2.23 4.48
CA ALA A 12 -9.61 -3.66 4.35
C ALA A 12 -9.40 -4.12 2.88
N ALA A 13 -9.29 -5.44 2.69
CA ALA A 13 -9.10 -5.99 1.36
C ALA A 13 -10.29 -5.61 0.45
N ARG A 14 -9.99 -5.08 -0.74
CA ARG A 14 -10.98 -4.62 -1.75
C ARG A 14 -11.78 -3.37 -1.35
N GLU A 15 -11.39 -2.69 -0.27
CA GLU A 15 -11.95 -1.39 0.09
C GLU A 15 -10.93 -0.30 -0.16
N VAL A 16 -11.34 0.78 -0.82
CA VAL A 16 -10.51 1.96 -1.10
C VAL A 16 -11.31 3.20 -0.74
N HIS A 17 -10.69 4.09 0.01
CA HIS A 17 -11.19 5.41 0.34
C HIS A 17 -10.29 6.44 -0.34
N GLU A 18 -10.92 7.36 -1.07
CA GLU A 18 -10.23 8.43 -1.78
C GLU A 18 -10.80 9.78 -1.34
N THR A 19 -9.94 10.77 -1.15
CA THR A 19 -10.35 12.13 -0.82
C THR A 19 -9.50 13.10 -1.61
N VAL A 20 -10.15 13.99 -2.37
CA VAL A 20 -9.49 15.05 -3.10
C VAL A 20 -9.42 16.29 -2.21
N LEU A 21 -8.25 16.89 -2.11
CA LEU A 21 -7.98 18.10 -1.34
C LEU A 21 -7.49 19.21 -2.28
N LEU A 22 -7.91 20.43 -1.98
CA LEU A 22 -7.29 21.64 -2.50
C LEU A 22 -6.44 22.21 -1.37
N LEU A 23 -5.15 22.39 -1.62
CA LEU A 23 -4.17 22.84 -0.64
C LEU A 23 -3.36 23.99 -1.21
N GLU A 24 -2.78 24.78 -0.31
CA GLU A 24 -1.81 25.80 -0.72
C GLU A 24 -0.53 25.14 -1.29
N PRO A 25 0.12 25.75 -2.29
CA PRO A 25 1.41 25.31 -2.79
C PRO A 25 2.44 25.28 -1.67
N GLY A 26 3.29 24.25 -1.68
CA GLY A 26 4.21 24.00 -0.56
C GLY A 26 3.60 23.18 0.57
N ALA A 27 2.35 22.73 0.45
CA ALA A 27 1.77 21.83 1.44
C ALA A 27 2.54 20.52 1.56
N THR A 28 2.64 19.99 2.77
CA THR A 28 3.33 18.73 3.05
C THR A 28 2.36 17.55 3.09
N VAL A 29 2.89 16.33 2.96
CA VAL A 29 2.14 15.08 3.17
C VAL A 29 1.41 15.09 4.52
N ALA A 30 2.06 15.57 5.59
CA ALA A 30 1.45 15.64 6.92
C ALA A 30 0.29 16.65 6.99
N GLN A 31 0.39 17.78 6.29
CA GLN A 31 -0.71 18.74 6.18
C GLN A 31 -1.89 18.14 5.42
N ALA A 32 -1.64 17.49 4.29
CA ALA A 32 -2.68 16.82 3.52
C ALA A 32 -3.40 15.74 4.35
N LEU A 33 -2.65 14.94 5.12
CA LEU A 33 -3.22 13.94 6.02
C LEU A 33 -4.14 14.57 7.09
N ARG A 34 -3.74 15.68 7.70
CA ARG A 34 -4.58 16.40 8.68
C ARG A 34 -5.83 16.99 8.04
N CYS A 35 -5.68 17.64 6.89
CA CYS A 35 -6.80 18.27 6.16
C CYS A 35 -7.82 17.25 5.65
N SER A 36 -7.41 16.00 5.41
CA SER A 36 -8.31 14.96 4.90
C SER A 36 -9.40 14.51 5.87
N GLY A 37 -9.22 14.72 7.18
CA GLY A 37 -10.09 14.12 8.20
C GLY A 37 -9.99 12.59 8.31
N MET A 38 -9.21 11.91 7.45
CA MET A 38 -9.03 10.45 7.47
C MET A 38 -8.55 9.93 8.84
N PRO A 39 -7.61 10.58 9.56
CA PRO A 39 -7.22 10.12 10.89
C PRO A 39 -8.39 10.04 11.88
N ALA A 40 -9.35 10.97 11.80
CA ALA A 40 -10.53 10.97 12.66
C ALA A 40 -11.57 9.92 12.21
N GLN A 41 -11.66 9.66 10.90
CA GLN A 41 -12.57 8.66 10.33
C GLN A 41 -12.08 7.21 10.58
N PHE A 42 -10.77 6.99 10.60
CA PHE A 42 -10.16 5.67 10.77
C PHE A 42 -9.19 5.62 11.96
N PRO A 43 -9.66 5.93 13.19
CA PRO A 43 -8.80 6.12 14.36
C PRO A 43 -8.11 4.85 14.83
N ASN A 44 -8.52 3.67 14.34
CA ASN A 44 -7.90 2.38 14.68
C ASN A 44 -6.87 1.90 13.62
N VAL A 45 -6.76 2.60 12.49
CA VAL A 45 -5.89 2.19 11.39
C VAL A 45 -4.87 3.27 11.03
N ILE A 46 -5.27 4.53 11.12
CA ILE A 46 -4.42 5.69 10.87
C ILE A 46 -3.87 6.17 12.22
N THR A 47 -2.98 5.36 12.80
CA THR A 47 -2.36 5.60 14.11
C THR A 47 -0.84 5.41 14.05
N GLY A 48 -0.08 6.20 14.82
CA GLY A 48 1.36 6.00 15.01
C GLY A 48 2.21 6.27 13.76
N CYS A 49 3.27 5.48 13.56
CA CYS A 49 4.18 5.58 12.41
C CYS A 49 3.58 4.92 11.16
N LEU A 50 2.92 5.72 10.33
CA LEU A 50 2.40 5.27 9.04
C LEU A 50 3.50 5.27 7.98
N THR A 51 3.48 4.27 7.10
CA THR A 51 4.25 4.35 5.86
C THR A 51 3.41 5.10 4.84
N LEU A 52 3.96 6.21 4.36
CA LEU A 52 3.31 7.11 3.40
C LEU A 52 4.02 6.98 2.06
N GLY A 53 3.27 7.14 0.98
CA GLY A 53 3.81 7.14 -0.37
C GLY A 53 3.25 8.25 -1.23
N VAL A 54 4.01 8.67 -2.24
CA VAL A 54 3.50 9.44 -3.37
C VAL A 54 3.80 8.65 -4.63
N TRP A 55 2.75 8.29 -5.38
CA TRP A 55 2.86 7.46 -6.59
C TRP A 55 3.73 6.20 -6.41
N GLY A 56 3.48 5.43 -5.34
CA GLY A 56 4.21 4.19 -5.03
C GLY A 56 5.62 4.38 -4.45
N LYS A 57 6.11 5.62 -4.28
CA LYS A 57 7.41 5.91 -3.66
C LYS A 57 7.22 6.27 -2.20
N THR A 58 7.89 5.59 -1.29
CA THR A 58 7.87 5.92 0.14
C THR A 58 8.40 7.32 0.38
N VAL A 59 7.67 8.12 1.15
CA VAL A 59 8.03 9.51 1.50
C VAL A 59 7.86 9.76 2.99
N GLY A 60 8.55 10.79 3.48
CA GLY A 60 8.37 11.31 4.84
C GLY A 60 7.18 12.26 4.97
N PRO A 61 6.76 12.58 6.21
CA PRO A 61 5.68 13.53 6.48
C PRO A 61 5.94 14.95 5.95
N ASP A 62 7.21 15.34 5.82
CA ASP A 62 7.65 16.68 5.41
C ASP A 62 7.83 16.83 3.89
N GLN A 63 7.58 15.77 3.11
CA GLN A 63 7.64 15.84 1.65
C GLN A 63 6.65 16.90 1.13
N ILE A 64 7.16 17.84 0.35
CA ILE A 64 6.36 18.85 -0.34
C ILE A 64 5.58 18.20 -1.48
N LEU A 65 4.30 18.51 -1.55
CA LEU A 65 3.37 18.01 -2.57
C LEU A 65 3.34 18.92 -3.78
N GLN A 66 3.11 18.30 -4.94
CA GLN A 66 2.86 18.97 -6.21
C GLN A 66 1.39 18.82 -6.62
N ASP A 67 0.99 19.63 -7.59
CA ASP A 67 -0.33 19.50 -8.19
C ASP A 67 -0.53 18.10 -8.79
N LEU A 68 -1.71 17.54 -8.57
CA LEU A 68 -2.12 16.19 -8.97
C LEU A 68 -1.38 15.04 -8.28
N ASP A 69 -0.64 15.29 -7.21
CA ASP A 69 -0.03 14.21 -6.44
C ASP A 69 -1.08 13.28 -5.83
N ARG A 70 -0.76 11.98 -5.82
CA ARG A 70 -1.51 10.97 -5.10
C ARG A 70 -0.74 10.51 -3.87
N VAL A 71 -1.22 10.89 -2.70
CA VAL A 71 -0.69 10.47 -1.40
C VAL A 71 -1.37 9.16 -0.99
N GLU A 72 -0.57 8.16 -0.67
CA GLU A 72 -0.98 6.80 -0.37
C GLU A 72 -0.65 6.48 1.10
N ILE A 73 -1.64 6.01 1.85
CA ILE A 73 -1.45 5.58 3.25
C ILE A 73 -1.39 4.06 3.29
N TYR A 74 -0.22 3.50 3.62
CA TYR A 74 -0.04 2.05 3.68
C TYR A 74 -0.29 1.50 5.08
N ARG A 75 -0.83 0.28 5.12
CA ARG A 75 -0.98 -0.50 6.34
C ARG A 75 0.29 -1.30 6.63
N PRO A 76 0.65 -1.50 7.91
CA PRO A 76 1.74 -2.40 8.26
C PRO A 76 1.47 -3.82 7.77
N LEU A 77 2.53 -4.52 7.38
CA LEU A 77 2.44 -5.92 7.00
C LEU A 77 2.08 -6.77 8.23
N LYS A 78 1.00 -7.55 8.13
CA LYS A 78 0.58 -8.47 9.20
C LYS A 78 1.48 -9.70 9.34
N VAL A 79 2.11 -10.10 8.24
CA VAL A 79 2.98 -11.28 8.15
C VAL A 79 4.09 -10.98 7.16
N ASP A 80 5.28 -11.50 7.43
CA ASP A 80 6.39 -11.40 6.49
C ASP A 80 5.99 -12.00 5.12
N PRO A 81 6.25 -11.31 4.00
CA PRO A 81 5.85 -11.77 2.67
C PRO A 81 6.41 -13.13 2.28
N LYS A 82 7.62 -13.50 2.73
CA LYS A 82 8.22 -14.81 2.44
C LYS A 82 7.51 -15.91 3.22
N VAL A 83 7.19 -15.66 4.49
CA VAL A 83 6.40 -16.60 5.30
C VAL A 83 5.01 -16.79 4.69
N ALA A 84 4.31 -15.71 4.32
CA ALA A 84 3.01 -15.77 3.67
C ALA A 84 3.07 -16.50 2.31
N ARG A 85 4.15 -16.32 1.55
CA ARG A 85 4.38 -17.04 0.28
C ARG A 85 4.58 -18.54 0.54
N ARG A 86 5.39 -18.92 1.54
CA ARG A 86 5.63 -20.32 1.92
C ARG A 86 4.35 -21.00 2.38
N ALA A 87 3.57 -20.36 3.24
CA ALA A 87 2.28 -20.86 3.69
C ALA A 87 1.31 -21.09 2.52
N ARG A 88 1.19 -20.12 1.59
CA ARG A 88 0.38 -20.27 0.37
C ARG A 88 0.82 -21.43 -0.50
N PHE A 89 2.13 -21.62 -0.70
CA PHE A 89 2.66 -22.73 -1.48
C PHE A 89 2.33 -24.10 -0.86
N VAL A 90 2.48 -24.23 0.46
CA VAL A 90 2.11 -25.45 1.19
C VAL A 90 0.61 -25.72 1.07
N GLN A 91 -0.23 -24.70 1.23
CA GLN A 91 -1.70 -24.83 1.21
C GLN A 91 -2.26 -25.11 -0.19
N GLN A 92 -1.71 -24.48 -1.24
CA GLN A 92 -2.15 -24.71 -2.62
C GLN A 92 -1.60 -26.01 -3.22
N GLY A 93 -0.58 -26.59 -2.58
CA GLY A 93 0.12 -27.79 -3.04
C GLY A 93 0.90 -27.56 -4.34
N ALA A 94 2.01 -28.28 -4.52
CA ALA A 94 2.78 -28.26 -5.76
C ALA A 94 2.01 -28.76 -7.01
N ARG A 95 0.76 -29.21 -6.84
CA ARG A 95 -0.06 -29.84 -7.89
C ARG A 95 -0.90 -28.84 -8.70
N SER A 96 -1.20 -27.66 -8.15
CA SER A 96 -2.17 -26.71 -8.74
C SER A 96 -1.52 -25.56 -9.50
N ALA A 97 -0.28 -25.20 -9.14
CA ALA A 97 0.47 -24.17 -9.85
C ALA A 97 1.12 -24.78 -11.09
N GLY A 98 0.64 -24.38 -12.27
CA GLY A 98 1.02 -24.93 -13.59
C GLY A 98 2.51 -25.04 -13.89
N LEU A 99 3.37 -24.39 -13.11
CA LEU A 99 4.83 -24.46 -13.23
C LEU A 99 5.41 -25.86 -12.93
N PHE A 100 4.74 -26.68 -12.09
CA PHE A 100 5.13 -28.06 -11.80
C PHE A 100 4.13 -29.11 -12.29
N ALA A 101 3.01 -28.69 -12.90
CA ALA A 101 1.95 -29.59 -13.34
C ALA A 101 2.39 -30.52 -14.49
N ARG A 102 3.37 -30.11 -15.30
CA ARG A 102 4.02 -30.97 -16.31
C ARG A 102 5.51 -31.05 -16.04
N LYS A 103 5.92 -32.01 -15.20
CA LYS A 103 7.33 -32.43 -15.14
C LYS A 103 7.70 -33.09 -16.48
N ARG A 104 8.74 -32.60 -17.14
CA ARG A 104 9.36 -33.33 -18.26
C ARG A 104 9.96 -34.64 -17.73
N PRO A 105 9.89 -35.76 -18.48
CA PRO A 105 10.59 -36.99 -18.12
C PRO A 105 12.08 -36.68 -17.90
N GLY A 106 12.62 -37.08 -16.74
CA GLY A 106 14.04 -36.86 -16.39
C GLY A 106 14.37 -35.53 -15.68
N SER A 107 13.39 -34.71 -15.29
CA SER A 107 13.66 -33.48 -14.52
C SER A 107 14.12 -33.79 -13.09
N LYS A 108 15.31 -33.27 -12.71
CA LYS A 108 15.81 -33.33 -11.33
C LYS A 108 14.93 -32.47 -10.41
N ALA A 109 14.71 -32.94 -9.18
CA ALA A 109 13.98 -32.19 -8.17
C ALA A 109 14.78 -30.92 -7.82
N GLY A 110 14.18 -29.75 -7.98
CA GLY A 110 14.85 -28.47 -7.78
C GLY A 110 15.31 -28.26 -6.35
N TYR A 111 16.64 -28.27 -6.18
CA TYR A 111 17.43 -27.27 -5.46
C TYR A 111 18.68 -26.99 -6.30
#